data_AF-A0A534UFE1-F1
#
_entry.id   AF-A0A534UFE1-F1
#
_cell.length_a   1.000
_cell.length_b   1.000
_cell.length_c   1.000
_cell.angle_alpha   90.00
_cell.angle_beta   90.00
_cell.angle_gamma   90.00
#
_symmetry.space_group_name_H-M   'P 1'
#
loop_
_entity.id
_entity.type
_entity.pdbx_description
1 polymer ?
#
loop_
_entity_poly.entity_id
_entity_poly.type
_entity_poly.pdbx_seq_one_letter_code
_entity_poly.pdbx_strand_id
1 'polypeptide(L)'
;MAHVERMASWLAANGVLVVAIQNQDTDCMRMLDHFYGWRFDLRALVTRLHAEHGQQLAVTLETVPAHVTTQDFERAYVVAEFMMNLPPSAYPVPRRDLEAYVQQTFRCDDGYRFSCHQDFLQIRRRLAGAHGLIS
;
A
#
# COMPACT_ATOMS: atom_id res chain seq x y z
N MET A 1 -11.60 7.98 1.38
CA MET A 1 -11.17 9.39 1.23
C MET A 1 -11.41 10.21 2.49
N ALA A 2 -12.65 10.24 3.01
CA ALA A 2 -13.00 11.00 4.21
C ALA A 2 -12.05 10.84 5.42
N HIS A 3 -11.53 9.63 5.67
CA HIS A 3 -10.56 9.40 6.73
C HIS A 3 -9.24 10.16 6.53
N VAL A 4 -8.70 10.17 5.30
CA VAL A 4 -7.42 10.83 4.99
C VAL A 4 -7.58 12.35 5.04
N GLU A 5 -8.69 12.89 4.54
CA GLU A 5 -8.99 14.32 4.64
C GLU A 5 -9.18 14.75 6.10
N ARG A 6 -9.89 13.94 6.90
CA ARG A 6 -10.05 14.18 8.34
C ARG A 6 -8.70 14.20 9.05
N MET A 7 -7.83 13.22 8.79
CA MET A 7 -6.47 13.21 9.36
C MET A 7 -5.65 14.42 8.90
N ALA A 8 -5.73 14.80 7.62
CA ALA A 8 -5.03 15.96 7.08
C ALA A 8 -5.50 17.28 7.74
N SER A 9 -6.78 17.37 8.12
CA SER A 9 -7.31 18.55 8.85
C SER A 9 -6.64 18.78 10.21
N TRP A 10 -6.05 17.73 10.80
CA TRP A 10 -5.37 17.81 12.10
C TRP A 10 -3.91 18.25 11.99
N LEU A 11 -3.38 18.44 10.78
CA LEU A 11 -1.99 18.85 10.59
C LEU A 11 -1.74 20.22 11.23
N ALA A 12 -0.70 20.30 12.06
CA ALA A 12 -0.08 21.56 12.44
C ALA A 12 0.60 22.22 11.23
N ALA A 13 1.02 23.48 11.35
CA ALA A 13 1.64 24.23 10.24
C ALA A 13 2.84 23.52 9.59
N ASN A 14 3.69 22.87 10.40
CA ASN A 14 4.84 22.08 9.95
C ASN A 14 4.61 20.56 10.10
N GLY A 15 3.35 20.15 10.32
CA GLY A 15 3.00 18.75 10.48
C GLY A 15 3.09 17.98 9.17
N VAL A 16 3.36 16.68 9.27
CA VAL A 16 3.33 15.75 8.15
C VAL A 16 2.41 14.59 8.52
N LEU A 17 1.50 14.25 7.61
CA LEU A 17 0.74 13.00 7.67
C LEU A 17 1.41 12.02 6.72
N VAL A 18 1.76 10.85 7.21
CA VAL A 18 2.28 9.75 6.40
C VAL A 18 1.33 8.57 6.50
N VAL A 19 0.88 8.09 5.35
CA VAL A 19 0.11 6.85 5.22
C VAL A 19 1.00 5.84 4.50
N ALA A 20 1.28 4.72 5.15
CA ALA A 20 2.05 3.62 4.61
C ALA A 20 1.14 2.41 4.39
N ILE A 21 1.02 1.95 3.16
CA ILE A 21 0.33 0.70 2.84
C ILE A 21 1.11 -0.09 1.79
N GLN A 22 0.85 -1.39 1.68
CA GLN A 22 1.43 -2.19 0.62
C GLN A 22 0.93 -1.72 -0.76
N ASN A 23 1.84 -1.57 -1.71
CA ASN A 23 1.54 -1.17 -3.08
C ASN A 23 0.67 -2.23 -3.77
N GLN A 24 -0.39 -1.77 -4.44
CA GLN A 24 -1.40 -2.63 -5.07
C GLN A 24 -0.90 -3.54 -6.20
N ASP A 25 0.24 -3.22 -6.80
CA ASP A 25 0.80 -3.95 -7.94
C ASP A 25 1.81 -5.02 -7.51
N THR A 26 1.94 -5.24 -6.20
CA THR A 26 2.80 -6.27 -5.61
C THR A 26 2.16 -7.66 -5.65
N ASP A 27 2.99 -8.68 -5.59
CA ASP A 27 2.60 -10.09 -5.52
C ASP A 27 1.65 -10.38 -4.37
N CYS A 28 1.97 -9.87 -3.18
CA CYS A 28 1.12 -10.03 -2.00
C CYS A 28 -0.26 -9.39 -2.19
N MET A 29 -0.35 -8.17 -2.75
CA MET A 29 -1.65 -7.54 -3.03
C MET A 29 -2.43 -8.23 -4.16
N ARG A 30 -1.74 -8.74 -5.19
CA ARG A 30 -2.38 -9.52 -6.27
C ARG A 30 -2.95 -10.84 -5.77
N MET A 31 -2.32 -11.46 -4.77
CA MET A 31 -2.85 -12.65 -4.11
C MET A 31 -4.13 -12.32 -3.30
N LEU A 32 -4.13 -11.22 -2.53
CA LEU A 32 -5.32 -10.74 -1.82
C LEU A 32 -6.47 -10.39 -2.78
N ASP A 33 -6.17 -9.74 -3.90
CA ASP A 33 -7.14 -9.44 -4.95
C ASP A 33 -7.70 -10.72 -5.59
N HIS A 34 -6.84 -11.70 -5.89
CA HIS A 34 -7.25 -12.98 -6.47
C HIS A 34 -8.26 -13.73 -5.59
N PHE A 35 -8.02 -13.82 -4.29
CA PHE A 35 -8.85 -14.64 -3.39
C PHE A 35 -10.00 -13.88 -2.73
N TYR A 36 -9.85 -12.57 -2.47
CA TYR A 36 -10.84 -11.78 -1.75
C TYR A 36 -11.38 -10.57 -2.54
N GLY A 37 -10.79 -10.25 -3.69
CA GLY A 37 -11.12 -9.03 -4.45
C GLY A 37 -10.65 -7.74 -3.76
N TRP A 38 -9.68 -7.84 -2.85
CA TRP A 38 -9.21 -6.71 -2.06
C TRP A 38 -8.08 -5.98 -2.77
N ARG A 39 -8.29 -4.69 -3.04
CA ARG A 39 -7.31 -3.81 -3.67
C ARG A 39 -7.33 -2.43 -3.02
N PHE A 40 -6.15 -1.88 -2.74
CA PHE A 40 -5.98 -0.56 -2.13
C PHE A 40 -5.18 0.37 -3.05
N ASP A 41 -5.84 1.29 -3.73
CA ASP A 41 -5.19 2.20 -4.69
C ASP A 41 -4.90 3.58 -4.07
N LEU A 42 -3.65 3.78 -3.60
CA LEU A 42 -3.21 5.11 -3.15
C LEU A 42 -3.00 6.09 -4.31
N ARG A 43 -2.70 5.62 -5.52
CA ARG A 43 -2.47 6.50 -6.68
C ARG A 43 -3.77 7.21 -7.05
N ALA A 44 -4.89 6.49 -7.08
CA ALA A 44 -6.21 7.08 -7.28
C ALA A 44 -6.56 8.09 -6.19
N LEU A 45 -6.22 7.81 -4.92
CA LEU A 45 -6.40 8.76 -3.82
C LEU A 45 -5.56 10.03 -4.00
N VAL A 46 -4.30 9.91 -4.40
CA VAL A 46 -3.39 11.03 -4.64
C VAL A 46 -3.92 11.94 -5.75
N THR A 47 -4.40 11.37 -6.86
CA THR A 47 -5.01 12.13 -7.95
C THR A 47 -6.20 12.96 -7.46
N ARG A 48 -7.06 12.37 -6.62
CA ARG A 48 -8.21 13.07 -6.05
C ARG A 48 -7.79 14.18 -5.08
N LEU A 49 -6.85 13.92 -4.18
CA LEU A 49 -6.33 14.92 -3.26
C LEU A 49 -5.70 16.12 -3.98
N HIS A 50 -5.00 15.87 -5.10
CA HIS A 50 -4.47 16.94 -5.93
C HIS A 50 -5.58 17.76 -6.59
N ALA A 51 -6.60 17.09 -7.15
CA ALA A 51 -7.70 17.77 -7.82
C ALA A 51 -8.53 18.64 -6.85
N GLU A 52 -8.81 18.13 -5.65
CA GLU A 52 -9.70 18.78 -4.69
C GLU A 52 -8.97 19.77 -3.76
N HIS A 53 -7.72 19.47 -3.37
CA HIS A 53 -6.99 20.20 -2.32
C HIS A 53 -5.59 20.65 -2.73
N GLY A 54 -5.22 20.56 -4.01
CA GLY A 54 -3.85 20.81 -4.49
C GLY A 54 -3.30 22.22 -4.24
N GLN A 55 -4.17 23.21 -3.97
CA GLN A 55 -3.74 24.56 -3.55
C GLN A 55 -3.36 24.64 -2.07
N GLN A 56 -3.93 23.78 -1.23
CA GLN A 56 -3.81 23.82 0.23
C GLN A 56 -2.85 22.74 0.74
N LEU A 57 -2.71 21.64 0.01
CA LEU A 57 -1.91 20.48 0.40
C LEU A 57 -0.80 20.23 -0.61
N ALA A 58 0.38 19.88 -0.10
CA ALA A 58 1.44 19.26 -0.86
C ALA A 58 1.35 17.76 -0.62
N VAL A 59 1.16 16.98 -1.68
CA VAL A 59 0.91 15.54 -1.61
C VAL A 59 1.97 14.84 -2.45
N THR A 60 2.69 13.89 -1.86
CA THR A 60 3.70 13.09 -2.57
C THR A 60 3.47 11.61 -2.30
N LEU A 61 3.77 10.78 -3.30
CA LEU A 61 3.70 9.33 -3.19
C LEU A 61 5.05 8.75 -3.58
N GLU A 62 5.64 7.98 -2.68
CA GLU A 62 6.89 7.27 -2.91
C GLU A 62 6.65 5.77 -2.75
N THR A 63 7.16 4.96 -3.67
CA THR A 63 7.12 3.50 -3.57
C THR A 63 8.50 2.99 -3.18
N VAL A 64 8.59 2.32 -2.03
CA VAL A 64 9.82 1.69 -1.54
C VAL A 64 9.80 0.20 -1.90
N PRO A 65 10.74 -0.30 -2.71
CA PRO A 65 10.81 -1.71 -3.06
C PRO A 65 11.10 -2.58 -1.84
N ALA A 66 10.30 -3.63 -1.68
CA ALA A 66 10.48 -4.65 -0.65
C ALA A 66 10.10 -6.04 -1.20
N HIS A 67 10.79 -7.07 -0.70
CA HIS A 67 10.52 -8.46 -1.03
C HIS A 67 10.67 -9.35 0.20
N VAL A 68 9.89 -10.44 0.23
CA VAL A 68 10.14 -11.59 1.10
C VAL A 68 10.70 -12.72 0.25
N THR A 69 11.72 -13.42 0.75
CA THR A 69 12.30 -14.59 0.09
C THR A 69 12.35 -15.76 1.06
N THR A 70 12.08 -16.96 0.55
CA THR A 70 12.20 -18.21 1.30
C THR A 70 12.87 -19.27 0.45
N GLN A 71 13.59 -20.19 1.09
CA GLN A 71 14.35 -21.24 0.40
C GLN A 71 13.48 -22.46 0.05
N ASP A 72 12.36 -22.63 0.75
CA ASP A 72 11.48 -23.79 0.60
C ASP A 72 10.00 -23.37 0.61
N PHE A 73 9.19 -24.32 0.16
CA PHE A 73 7.75 -24.16 0.01
C PHE A 73 7.02 -24.01 1.35
N GLU A 74 7.43 -24.75 2.38
CA GLU A 74 6.77 -24.71 3.69
C GLU A 74 6.83 -23.30 4.29
N ARG A 75 7.99 -22.66 4.22
CA ARG A 75 8.16 -21.25 4.64
C ARG A 75 7.41 -20.29 3.74
N ALA A 76 7.39 -20.55 2.42
CA ALA A 76 6.64 -19.73 1.47
C ALA A 76 5.13 -19.76 1.78
N TYR A 77 4.59 -20.94 2.07
CA TYR A 77 3.20 -21.13 2.47
C TYR A 77 2.88 -20.38 3.75
N VAL A 78 3.75 -20.45 4.78
CA VAL A 78 3.54 -19.69 6.04
C VAL A 78 3.45 -18.19 5.79
N VAL A 79 4.31 -17.64 4.92
CA VAL A 79 4.25 -16.22 4.53
C VAL A 79 2.93 -15.90 3.83
N ALA A 80 2.51 -16.75 2.89
CA ALA A 80 1.26 -16.56 2.17
C ALA A 80 0.04 -16.64 3.10
N GLU A 81 -0.03 -17.65 3.95
CA GLU A 81 -1.08 -17.84 4.95
C GLU A 81 -1.16 -16.65 5.91
N PHE A 82 -0.02 -16.13 6.37
CA PHE A 82 0.01 -14.91 7.18
C PHE A 82 -0.63 -13.73 6.46
N MET A 83 -0.24 -13.48 5.20
CA MET A 83 -0.80 -12.38 4.40
C MET A 83 -2.31 -12.53 4.19
N MET A 84 -2.80 -13.75 4.00
CA MET A 84 -4.21 -14.06 3.80
C MET A 84 -5.07 -13.95 5.07
N ASN A 85 -4.44 -13.87 6.24
CA ASN A 85 -5.09 -13.73 7.55
C ASN A 85 -5.04 -12.30 8.12
N LEU A 86 -4.28 -11.37 7.52
CA LEU A 86 -4.37 -9.93 7.82
C LEU A 86 -5.80 -9.35 7.65
N PRO A 87 -6.54 -9.68 6.57
CA PRO A 87 -7.91 -9.26 6.41
C PRO A 87 -8.87 -10.04 7.33
N PRO A 88 -9.82 -9.38 8.04
CA PRO A 88 -10.94 -10.09 8.64
C PRO A 88 -11.82 -10.69 7.52
N SER A 89 -11.65 -11.98 7.24
CA SER A 89 -12.48 -12.73 6.30
C SER A 89 -13.34 -13.76 7.02
N ALA A 90 -14.62 -13.82 6.68
CA ALA A 90 -15.53 -14.86 7.15
C ALA A 90 -15.32 -16.20 6.42
N TYR A 91 -14.61 -16.18 5.29
CA TYR A 91 -14.40 -17.34 4.42
C TYR A 91 -12.89 -17.53 4.21
N PRO A 92 -12.24 -18.41 5.00
CA PRO A 92 -10.82 -18.69 4.83
C PRO A 92 -10.59 -19.36 3.48
N VAL A 93 -9.50 -19.00 2.80
CA VAL A 93 -9.08 -19.65 1.56
C VAL A 93 -8.75 -21.12 1.84
N PRO A 94 -9.25 -22.07 1.03
CA PRO A 94 -8.87 -23.47 1.16
C PRO A 94 -7.35 -23.63 1.01
N ARG A 95 -6.72 -24.33 1.96
CA ARG A 95 -5.26 -24.53 1.97
C ARG A 95 -4.71 -24.99 0.62
N ARG A 96 -5.36 -25.97 -0.01
CA ARG A 96 -4.94 -26.52 -1.32
C ARG A 96 -4.87 -25.46 -2.41
N ASP A 97 -5.80 -24.51 -2.43
CA ASP A 97 -5.86 -23.47 -3.45
C ASP A 97 -4.74 -22.46 -3.23
N LEU A 98 -4.47 -22.10 -1.97
CA LEU A 98 -3.34 -21.25 -1.61
C LEU A 98 -2.00 -21.93 -1.92
N GLU A 99 -1.85 -23.21 -1.61
CA GLU A 99 -0.66 -23.99 -1.94
C GLU A 99 -0.39 -23.99 -3.45
N ALA A 100 -1.42 -24.27 -4.27
CA ALA A 100 -1.30 -24.26 -5.72
C ALA A 100 -0.91 -22.87 -6.26
N TYR A 101 -1.52 -21.82 -5.74
CA TYR A 101 -1.20 -20.44 -6.13
C TYR A 101 0.26 -20.09 -5.81
N VAL A 102 0.72 -20.37 -4.59
CA VAL A 102 2.11 -20.10 -4.17
C VAL A 102 3.12 -20.82 -5.06
N GLN A 103 2.85 -22.09 -5.39
CA GLN A 103 3.72 -22.89 -6.27
C GLN A 103 3.80 -22.33 -7.69
N GLN A 104 2.67 -21.85 -8.21
CA GLN A 104 2.58 -21.37 -9.59
C GLN A 104 3.15 -19.94 -9.74
N THR A 105 2.94 -19.08 -8.75
CA THR A 105 3.15 -17.64 -8.90
C THR A 105 4.48 -17.16 -8.31
N PHE A 106 4.91 -17.71 -7.17
CA PHE A 106 6.03 -17.14 -6.41
C PHE A 106 7.34 -17.93 -6.52
N ARG A 107 7.32 -19.05 -7.21
CA ARG A 107 8.51 -19.88 -7.41
C ARG A 107 9.54 -19.16 -8.29
N CYS A 108 10.79 -19.18 -7.86
CA CYS A 108 11.95 -18.74 -8.61
C CYS A 108 13.08 -19.79 -8.52
N ASP A 109 14.20 -19.54 -9.21
CA ASP A 109 15.29 -20.53 -9.32
C ASP A 109 15.83 -20.98 -7.95
N ASP A 110 15.94 -20.04 -7.00
CA ASP A 110 16.52 -20.28 -5.67
C ASP A 110 15.48 -20.43 -4.54
N GLY A 111 14.20 -20.66 -4.87
CA GLY A 111 13.13 -20.85 -3.89
C GLY A 111 11.87 -20.08 -4.23
N TYR A 112 11.44 -19.19 -3.33
CA TYR A 112 10.24 -18.40 -3.49
C TYR A 112 10.50 -16.92 -3.19
N ARG A 113 9.85 -16.04 -3.96
CA ARG A 113 9.95 -14.59 -3.80
C ARG A 113 8.61 -13.91 -3.96
N PHE A 114 8.32 -13.00 -3.04
CA PHE A 114 7.10 -12.20 -2.99
C PHE A 114 7.51 -10.74 -3.02
N SER A 115 7.09 -9.96 -4.01
CA SER A 115 7.13 -8.50 -3.87
C SER A 115 6.07 -8.04 -2.86
N CYS A 116 6.48 -7.09 -2.01
CA CYS A 116 5.65 -6.51 -0.95
C CYS A 116 5.98 -5.02 -0.74
N HIS A 117 6.31 -4.33 -1.84
CA HIS A 117 6.66 -2.91 -1.89
C HIS A 117 5.66 -2.06 -1.09
N GLN A 118 6.15 -1.00 -0.47
CA GLN A 118 5.35 -0.11 0.36
C GLN A 118 5.18 1.23 -0.33
N ASP A 119 3.94 1.70 -0.42
CA ASP A 119 3.62 3.06 -0.83
C ASP A 119 3.52 3.95 0.40
N PHE A 120 4.31 5.03 0.38
CA PHE A 120 4.30 6.09 1.38
C PHE A 120 3.67 7.34 0.78
N LEU A 121 2.42 7.60 1.16
CA LEU A 121 1.74 8.85 0.90
C LEU A 121 2.11 9.86 1.97
N GLN A 122 2.74 10.96 1.59
CA GLN A 122 3.01 12.09 2.48
C GLN A 122 2.11 13.27 2.12
N ILE A 123 1.49 13.87 3.14
CA ILE A 123 0.65 15.05 3.02
C ILE A 123 1.17 16.13 3.97
N ARG A 124 1.39 17.32 3.45
CA ARG A 124 1.78 18.53 4.19
C ARG A 124 0.82 19.66 3.84
N ARG A 125 0.65 20.63 4.76
CA ARG A 125 0.04 21.90 4.38
C ARG A 125 0.99 22.68 3.49
N ARG A 126 0.48 23.29 2.42
CA ARG A 126 1.22 24.33 1.72
C ARG A 126 1.20 25.56 2.59
N LEU A 127 2.38 26.15 2.81
CA LEU A 127 2.44 27.51 3.32
C LEU A 127 1.82 28.39 2.24
N ALA A 128 0.83 29.20 2.61
CA ALA A 128 0.31 30.22 1.70
C ALA A 128 1.52 31.04 1.23
N GLY A 129 1.72 31.10 -0.09
CA GLY A 129 2.81 31.88 -0.64
C GLY A 129 2.75 33.31 -0.10
N ALA A 130 3.88 33.80 0.40
CA ALA A 130 4.14 35.22 0.53
C ALA A 130 3.96 35.85 -0.85
N HIS A 131 2.74 36.31 -1.15
CA HIS A 131 2.43 37.21 -2.27
C HIS A 131 2.17 38.61 -1.72
N GLY A 132 3.10 39.07 -0.89
CA GLY A 132 3.12 40.43 -0.38
C GLY A 132 4.51 40.75 0.11
N LEU A 133 5.04 41.88 -0.37
CA LEU A 133 6.32 42.52 -0.04
C LEU A 133 7.51 42.09 -0.90
N ILE A 134 7.61 42.66 -2.11
CA ILE A 134 8.68 43.64 -2.42
C ILE A 134 8.04 44.77 -3.26
N SER A 135 8.31 46.01 -2.85
CA SER A 135 7.83 47.30 -3.37
C SER A 135 7.98 47.52 -4.87
#